data_AF-A0A229RRR3-F1
#
_entry.id   AF-A0A229RRR3-F1
#
_cell.length_a   1.000
_cell.length_b   1.000
_cell.length_c   1.000
_cell.angle_alpha   90.00
_cell.angle_beta   90.00
_cell.angle_gamma   90.00
#
_symmetry.space_group_name_H-M   'P 1'
#
loop_
_entity.id
_entity.type
_entity.pdbx_description
1 polymer ?
#
loop_
_entity_poly.entity_id
_entity_poly.type
_entity_poly.pdbx_seq_one_letter_code
_entity_poly.pdbx_strand_id
1 'polypeptide(L)'
;MAGEFLGRPGITGVGVGAKIVDGQPTGQVAVTVFVREKLPRAALDAADLVPADVGGVPTDVLVLSDPRPAVEPIGTVYPKDDETFVDNKRHRPITGGMAMRGSLMEGNVGTLGCLLRATQDPNQVYALTCHHVLSQVDPRYNDKGQVYDLTVAHGPVVGTTVCGQNDLKTHSTCAEGIFGRYAGGAENADWDAAVARLDGGTSYRYDLRRSSVAAGEDPGDDDVAVTGIAPPPTDQQLAARSYFVRKRGARTGFTGGFVIAAHCEILFPGPPPDGGATRVWARDALVIAPHPNPQVPADEHNHYLAEGDSGSVTVDTSNRVLGLNFGRALAGVIKPPLTNPPERTYFGVAFPIATVLNKLAGLGLDLTVGTATEPGQTHTVPGRPTVTTVVDGERVVVPVPAPAAVATVVGAAPPGAGRLAADLAETPGGRELLDFWRAYAPELRRLVNADRRVATAWHRSGASAVYQVLLRGLSDQTFTIPATVNGQPLRQCLDRLYDALRAAAGEQLRTALDRLRRRLPDLAGSTYPELIAALSRPAAEAQVRHGH
;
A
#
# COMPACT_ATOMS: atom_id res chain seq x y z
N MET A 1 -20.45 45.65 -31.06
CA MET A 1 -21.02 44.77 -30.00
C MET A 1 -19.94 44.17 -29.11
N ALA A 2 -19.00 43.34 -29.59
CA ALA A 2 -17.99 42.72 -28.71
C ALA A 2 -17.08 43.73 -27.94
N GLY A 3 -16.65 44.82 -28.60
CA GLY A 3 -15.77 45.81 -27.98
C GLY A 3 -16.38 46.62 -26.82
N GLU A 4 -17.70 46.65 -26.65
CA GLU A 4 -18.38 47.40 -25.58
C GLU A 4 -18.33 46.67 -24.22
N PHE A 5 -18.14 45.35 -24.26
CA PHE A 5 -18.13 44.47 -23.10
C PHE A 5 -16.73 43.95 -22.76
N LEU A 6 -15.90 43.66 -23.78
CA LEU A 6 -14.56 43.05 -23.60
C LEU A 6 -13.52 43.95 -22.89
N GLY A 7 -13.89 45.18 -22.52
CA GLY A 7 -13.09 46.07 -21.67
C GLY A 7 -13.61 46.24 -20.24
N ARG A 8 -14.75 45.63 -19.88
CA ARG A 8 -15.34 45.78 -18.55
C ARG A 8 -14.75 44.76 -17.57
N PRO A 9 -14.48 45.14 -16.31
CA PRO A 9 -13.99 44.22 -15.29
C PRO A 9 -14.88 42.98 -15.14
N GLY A 10 -14.27 41.80 -15.09
CA GLY A 10 -14.99 40.53 -14.87
C GLY A 10 -15.67 39.91 -16.09
N ILE A 11 -15.76 40.61 -17.23
CA ILE A 11 -16.24 40.02 -18.50
C ILE A 11 -15.09 39.24 -19.15
N THR A 12 -15.33 37.96 -19.42
CA THR A 12 -14.35 37.02 -20.01
C THR A 12 -14.60 36.73 -21.48
N GLY A 13 -15.77 37.12 -22.02
CA GLY A 13 -16.10 36.92 -23.44
C GLY A 13 -17.49 37.45 -23.81
N VAL A 14 -17.77 37.54 -25.11
CA VAL A 14 -19.12 37.80 -25.65
C VAL A 14 -19.36 36.95 -26.88
N GLY A 15 -20.56 36.40 -27.01
CA GLY A 15 -20.99 35.60 -28.15
C GLY A 15 -22.49 35.69 -28.40
N VAL A 16 -23.00 34.77 -29.23
CA VAL A 16 -24.43 34.60 -29.53
C VAL A 16 -24.84 33.21 -29.07
N GLY A 17 -25.92 33.12 -28.29
CA GLY A 17 -26.41 31.87 -27.71
C GLY A 17 -27.93 31.88 -27.54
N ALA A 18 -28.49 30.81 -26.98
CA ALA A 18 -29.90 30.79 -26.58
C ALA A 18 -30.06 31.50 -25.23
N LYS A 19 -31.16 32.23 -25.06
CA LYS A 19 -31.53 32.78 -23.75
C LYS A 19 -31.91 31.62 -22.83
N ILE A 20 -31.27 31.55 -21.67
CA ILE A 20 -31.57 30.56 -20.64
C ILE A 20 -32.27 31.24 -19.46
N VAL A 21 -33.36 30.65 -18.96
CA VAL A 21 -34.05 31.07 -17.73
C VAL A 21 -34.30 29.81 -16.90
N ASP A 22 -33.92 29.83 -15.62
CA ASP A 22 -34.03 28.69 -14.70
C ASP A 22 -33.44 27.37 -15.25
N GLY A 23 -32.32 27.49 -15.98
CA GLY A 23 -31.60 26.36 -16.58
C GLY A 23 -32.23 25.82 -17.87
N GLN A 24 -33.32 26.41 -18.36
CA GLN A 24 -34.02 25.97 -19.57
C GLN A 24 -33.88 26.99 -20.72
N PRO A 25 -33.68 26.54 -21.98
CA PRO A 25 -33.66 27.44 -23.13
C PRO A 25 -35.05 27.97 -23.43
N THR A 26 -35.17 29.29 -23.60
CA THR A 26 -36.46 29.94 -23.89
C THR A 26 -36.83 29.94 -25.37
N GLY A 27 -35.97 29.42 -26.25
CA GLY A 27 -36.12 29.44 -27.70
C GLY A 27 -35.76 30.79 -28.35
N GLN A 28 -35.40 31.81 -27.56
CA GLN A 28 -34.95 33.11 -28.06
C GLN A 28 -33.44 33.15 -28.24
N VAL A 29 -32.96 33.82 -29.29
CA VAL A 29 -31.53 34.13 -29.48
C VAL A 29 -31.16 35.33 -28.59
N ALA A 30 -30.02 35.25 -27.92
CA ALA A 30 -29.50 36.28 -27.03
C ALA A 30 -28.02 36.57 -27.28
N VAL A 31 -27.59 37.78 -26.93
CA VAL A 31 -26.18 38.12 -26.76
C VAL A 31 -25.71 37.50 -25.45
N THR A 32 -24.88 36.47 -25.53
CA THR A 32 -24.33 35.81 -24.35
C THR A 32 -23.06 36.52 -23.90
N VAL A 33 -23.11 37.12 -22.71
CA VAL A 33 -21.97 37.74 -22.05
C VAL A 33 -21.39 36.74 -21.05
N PHE A 34 -20.12 36.42 -21.21
CA PHE A 34 -19.40 35.53 -20.33
C PHE A 34 -18.71 36.35 -19.24
N VAL A 35 -18.88 35.93 -17.99
CA VAL A 35 -18.28 36.59 -16.81
C VAL A 35 -17.48 35.59 -15.98
N ARG A 36 -16.49 36.07 -15.23
CA ARG A 36 -15.68 35.25 -14.32
C ARG A 36 -16.50 34.69 -13.15
N GLU A 37 -17.41 35.49 -12.62
CA GLU A 37 -18.33 35.12 -11.54
C GLU A 37 -19.62 35.96 -11.64
N LYS A 38 -20.73 35.45 -11.09
CA LYS A 38 -21.98 36.21 -10.98
C LYS A 38 -22.07 36.82 -9.59
N LEU A 39 -22.15 38.16 -9.51
CA LEU A 39 -22.38 38.88 -8.27
C LEU A 39 -23.86 39.26 -8.13
N PRO A 40 -24.39 39.37 -6.89
CA PRO A 40 -25.70 39.97 -6.66
C PRO A 40 -25.76 41.37 -7.25
N ARG A 41 -26.91 41.78 -7.81
CA ARG A 41 -27.08 43.12 -8.40
C ARG A 41 -26.72 44.26 -7.44
N ALA A 42 -26.93 44.06 -6.13
CA ALA A 42 -26.59 45.03 -5.10
C ALA A 42 -25.07 45.20 -4.86
N ALA A 43 -24.26 44.27 -5.37
CA ALA A 43 -22.80 44.29 -5.29
C ALA A 43 -22.14 44.77 -6.60
N LEU A 44 -22.94 45.27 -7.56
CA LEU A 44 -22.47 45.77 -8.85
C LEU A 44 -22.87 47.24 -9.03
N ASP A 45 -21.93 48.06 -9.48
CA ASP A 45 -22.25 49.42 -9.91
C ASP A 45 -23.06 49.38 -11.20
N ALA A 46 -23.84 50.44 -11.46
CA ALA A 46 -24.68 50.52 -12.66
C ALA A 46 -23.89 50.37 -13.97
N ALA A 47 -22.61 50.74 -13.97
CA ALA A 47 -21.71 50.59 -15.12
C ALA A 47 -21.26 49.14 -15.38
N ASP A 48 -21.24 48.30 -14.34
CA ASP A 48 -20.81 46.90 -14.40
C ASP A 48 -21.98 45.93 -14.66
N LEU A 49 -23.21 46.42 -14.56
CA LEU A 49 -24.39 45.65 -14.96
C LEU A 49 -24.39 45.41 -16.47
N VAL A 50 -24.52 44.14 -16.85
CA VAL A 50 -24.83 43.74 -18.22
C VAL A 50 -26.26 44.22 -18.52
N PRO A 51 -26.48 45.08 -19.54
CA PRO A 51 -27.81 45.54 -19.94
C PRO A 51 -28.73 44.36 -20.27
N ALA A 52 -30.03 44.49 -20.05
CA ALA A 52 -31.00 43.42 -20.32
C ALA A 52 -31.15 43.09 -21.82
N ASP A 53 -30.85 44.06 -22.68
CA ASP A 53 -30.79 43.93 -24.13
C ASP A 53 -29.66 44.80 -24.70
N VAL A 54 -29.16 44.43 -25.88
CA VAL A 54 -28.17 45.19 -26.64
C VAL A 54 -28.70 45.32 -28.06
N GLY A 55 -29.04 46.54 -28.46
CA GLY A 55 -29.59 46.81 -29.80
C GLY A 55 -30.90 46.07 -30.08
N GLY A 56 -31.75 45.87 -29.06
CA GLY A 56 -33.01 45.13 -29.18
C GLY A 56 -32.87 43.61 -29.15
N VAL A 57 -31.66 43.08 -28.98
CA VAL A 57 -31.41 41.64 -28.78
C VAL A 57 -31.26 41.38 -27.28
N PRO A 58 -32.04 40.46 -26.66
CA PRO A 58 -31.90 40.12 -25.25
C PRO A 58 -30.48 39.68 -24.90
N THR A 59 -30.00 39.99 -23.70
CA THR A 59 -28.72 39.46 -23.21
C THR A 59 -28.93 38.24 -22.32
N ASP A 60 -27.91 37.39 -22.26
CA ASP A 60 -27.80 36.36 -21.23
C ASP A 60 -26.41 36.36 -20.61
N VAL A 61 -26.33 36.05 -19.32
CA VAL A 61 -25.06 36.08 -18.58
C VAL A 61 -24.70 34.68 -18.16
N LEU A 62 -23.58 34.17 -18.66
CA LEU A 62 -23.05 32.86 -18.30
C LEU A 62 -21.71 33.01 -17.60
N VAL A 63 -21.45 32.16 -16.62
CA VAL A 63 -20.12 32.10 -16.00
C VAL A 63 -19.23 31.30 -16.94
N LEU A 64 -18.15 31.92 -17.42
CA LEU A 64 -17.06 31.23 -18.10
C LEU A 64 -15.79 31.54 -17.34
N SER A 65 -15.36 30.57 -16.55
CA SER A 65 -14.04 30.57 -15.91
C SER A 65 -12.95 30.73 -16.95
N ASP A 66 -11.81 31.33 -16.57
CA ASP A 66 -10.70 31.56 -17.49
C ASP A 66 -10.35 30.25 -18.25
N PRO A 67 -10.35 30.24 -19.59
CA PRO A 67 -10.08 29.04 -20.36
C PRO A 67 -8.69 28.51 -20.02
N ARG A 68 -8.62 27.26 -19.55
CA ARG A 68 -7.37 26.57 -19.26
C ARG A 68 -7.19 25.45 -20.28
N PRO A 69 -6.02 25.32 -20.93
CA PRO A 69 -5.71 24.13 -21.70
C PRO A 69 -5.93 22.88 -20.83
N ALA A 70 -6.39 21.78 -21.43
CA ALA A 70 -6.37 20.50 -20.74
C ALA A 70 -4.90 20.17 -20.42
N VAL A 71 -4.56 20.17 -19.13
CA VAL A 71 -3.21 19.84 -18.67
C VAL A 71 -3.23 18.39 -18.23
N GLU A 72 -2.49 17.54 -18.95
CA GLU A 72 -2.28 16.16 -18.55
C GLU A 72 -1.21 16.07 -17.45
N PRO A 73 -1.38 15.18 -16.46
CA PRO A 73 -2.55 14.32 -16.25
C PRO A 73 -3.78 15.09 -15.73
N ILE A 74 -4.98 14.72 -16.20
CA ILE A 74 -6.25 15.27 -15.68
C ILE A 74 -6.55 14.80 -14.23
N GLY A 75 -7.58 15.38 -13.60
CA GLY A 75 -8.20 14.81 -12.39
C GLY A 75 -8.97 13.52 -12.68
N THR A 76 -9.48 12.84 -11.66
CA THR A 76 -10.24 11.58 -11.83
C THR A 76 -11.69 11.72 -11.37
N VAL A 77 -12.55 10.85 -11.92
CA VAL A 77 -13.85 10.51 -11.36
C VAL A 77 -13.68 9.26 -10.50
N TYR A 78 -14.36 9.18 -9.37
CA TYR A 78 -14.38 7.97 -8.56
C TYR A 78 -15.79 7.71 -8.05
N PRO A 79 -16.53 6.76 -8.66
CA PRO A 79 -17.86 6.39 -8.18
C PRO A 79 -17.75 5.83 -6.77
N LYS A 80 -18.72 6.18 -5.91
CA LYS A 80 -18.75 5.74 -4.51
C LYS A 80 -18.74 4.21 -4.34
N ASP A 81 -19.19 3.47 -5.36
CA ASP A 81 -19.37 2.02 -5.32
C ASP A 81 -18.28 1.24 -6.09
N ASP A 82 -17.23 1.91 -6.57
CA ASP A 82 -16.10 1.23 -7.22
C ASP A 82 -15.07 0.82 -6.18
N GLU A 83 -14.80 -0.48 -6.05
CA GLU A 83 -13.76 -1.03 -5.18
C GLU A 83 -12.58 -1.61 -5.96
N THR A 84 -12.45 -1.29 -7.24
CA THR A 84 -11.35 -1.77 -8.08
C THR A 84 -10.08 -0.95 -7.89
N PHE A 85 -8.96 -1.63 -7.65
CA PHE A 85 -7.63 -1.00 -7.66
C PHE A 85 -7.06 -1.08 -9.08
N VAL A 86 -6.63 0.06 -9.61
CA VAL A 86 -5.98 0.12 -10.93
C VAL A 86 -4.65 -0.63 -10.91
N ASP A 87 -3.91 -0.57 -9.80
CA ASP A 87 -2.69 -1.36 -9.60
C ASP A 87 -2.91 -2.50 -8.59
N ASN A 88 -3.21 -3.69 -9.11
CA ASN A 88 -3.29 -4.93 -8.35
C ASN A 88 -2.21 -5.96 -8.75
N LYS A 89 -1.18 -5.50 -9.48
CA LYS A 89 -0.13 -6.36 -10.00
C LYS A 89 1.05 -6.42 -9.05
N ARG A 90 1.78 -7.52 -9.17
CA ARG A 90 3.04 -7.71 -8.48
C ARG A 90 4.18 -7.05 -9.25
N HIS A 91 4.95 -6.25 -8.57
CA HIS A 91 6.09 -5.50 -9.10
C HIS A 91 7.40 -5.99 -8.51
N ARG A 92 8.37 -6.27 -9.38
CA ARG A 92 9.77 -6.51 -9.03
C ARG A 92 10.61 -5.92 -10.15
N PRO A 93 11.40 -4.86 -9.90
CA PRO A 93 11.68 -4.21 -8.62
C PRO A 93 10.48 -3.49 -7.99
N ILE A 94 10.53 -3.19 -6.69
CA ILE A 94 9.56 -2.29 -6.05
C ILE A 94 9.86 -0.82 -6.36
N THR A 95 8.82 0.00 -6.49
CA THR A 95 8.87 1.36 -7.06
C THR A 95 7.78 2.23 -6.40
N GLY A 96 7.95 3.55 -6.36
CA GLY A 96 6.89 4.47 -5.94
C GLY A 96 5.63 4.36 -6.78
N GLY A 97 4.46 4.60 -6.19
CA GLY A 97 3.15 4.59 -6.84
C GLY A 97 2.45 3.24 -6.90
N MET A 98 3.05 2.15 -6.40
CA MET A 98 2.43 0.82 -6.36
C MET A 98 1.59 0.56 -5.11
N ALA A 99 0.68 -0.39 -5.20
CA ALA A 99 -0.10 -0.83 -4.05
C ALA A 99 0.77 -1.48 -2.95
N MET A 100 0.51 -1.13 -1.70
CA MET A 100 1.11 -1.78 -0.54
C MET A 100 0.16 -1.85 0.65
N ARG A 101 0.50 -2.70 1.63
CA ARG A 101 -0.25 -2.90 2.87
C ARG A 101 0.63 -3.34 4.03
N GLY A 102 0.18 -3.09 5.26
CA GLY A 102 0.78 -3.60 6.49
C GLY A 102 -0.06 -4.68 7.13
N SER A 103 0.59 -5.71 7.69
CA SER A 103 -0.04 -6.92 8.26
C SER A 103 -0.95 -7.65 7.24
N LEU A 104 -0.62 -8.89 6.89
CA LEU A 104 -1.34 -9.65 5.84
C LEU A 104 -2.80 -10.03 6.20
N MET A 105 -3.43 -9.37 7.16
CA MET A 105 -4.85 -9.49 7.53
C MET A 105 -5.69 -8.54 6.66
N GLU A 106 -6.80 -9.04 6.12
CA GLU A 106 -7.67 -8.38 5.12
C GLU A 106 -8.08 -6.94 5.49
N GLY A 107 -8.18 -6.04 4.49
CA GLY A 107 -8.86 -4.74 4.63
C GLY A 107 -8.08 -3.52 4.10
N ASN A 108 -6.89 -3.23 4.63
CA ASN A 108 -6.22 -1.95 4.38
C ASN A 108 -5.16 -2.03 3.27
N VAL A 109 -5.42 -1.37 2.13
CA VAL A 109 -4.49 -1.20 1.01
C VAL A 109 -4.30 0.29 0.76
N GLY A 110 -3.04 0.71 0.62
CA GLY A 110 -2.67 2.06 0.22
C GLY A 110 -1.59 2.02 -0.85
N THR A 111 -0.84 3.12 -0.95
CA THR A 111 0.20 3.32 -1.96
C THR A 111 1.58 3.44 -1.32
N LEU A 112 2.58 2.81 -1.93
CA LEU A 112 3.99 3.07 -1.67
C LEU A 112 4.32 4.43 -2.28
N GLY A 113 4.60 5.44 -1.47
CA GLY A 113 4.86 6.80 -1.95
C GLY A 113 6.15 6.89 -2.75
N CYS A 114 7.27 6.84 -2.04
CA CYS A 114 8.59 6.79 -2.63
C CYS A 114 9.55 5.98 -1.75
N LEU A 115 10.73 5.69 -2.29
CA LEU A 115 11.79 5.03 -1.56
C LEU A 115 12.69 6.10 -0.92
N LEU A 116 12.99 5.91 0.35
CA LEU A 116 13.94 6.71 1.13
C LEU A 116 15.21 5.88 1.39
N ARG A 117 16.33 6.56 1.64
CA ARG A 117 17.56 5.93 2.13
C ARG A 117 18.02 6.58 3.41
N ALA A 118 18.65 5.82 4.29
CA ALA A 118 19.31 6.41 5.45
C ALA A 118 20.49 7.29 5.01
N THR A 119 20.64 8.42 5.67
CA THR A 119 21.73 9.39 5.38
C THR A 119 23.10 8.83 5.74
N GLN A 120 23.17 8.01 6.81
CA GLN A 120 24.42 7.44 7.32
C GLN A 120 24.78 6.09 6.67
N ASP A 121 23.80 5.36 6.14
CA ASP A 121 24.01 4.06 5.51
C ASP A 121 23.11 3.91 4.27
N PRO A 122 23.61 4.16 3.06
CA PRO A 122 22.81 4.09 1.84
C PRO A 122 22.31 2.67 1.52
N ASN A 123 22.80 1.64 2.21
CA ASN A 123 22.29 0.28 2.08
C ASN A 123 20.98 0.05 2.88
N GLN A 124 20.61 0.99 3.75
CA GLN A 124 19.34 0.95 4.47
C GLN A 124 18.30 1.78 3.72
N VAL A 125 17.40 1.05 3.08
CA VAL A 125 16.36 1.60 2.21
C VAL A 125 15.01 1.39 2.85
N TYR A 126 14.13 2.36 2.70
CA TYR A 126 12.82 2.39 3.34
C TYR A 126 11.75 2.72 2.32
N ALA A 127 10.61 2.06 2.37
CA ALA A 127 9.41 2.45 1.64
C ALA A 127 8.59 3.41 2.51
N LEU A 128 8.29 4.61 1.99
CA LEU A 128 7.43 5.60 2.64
C LEU A 128 5.96 5.37 2.25
N THR A 129 5.05 5.47 3.22
CA THR A 129 3.59 5.47 3.02
C THR A 129 2.90 6.21 4.18
N CYS A 130 1.57 6.23 4.24
CA CYS A 130 0.82 6.73 5.40
C CYS A 130 0.85 5.72 6.56
N HIS A 131 0.80 6.20 7.79
CA HIS A 131 0.72 5.33 8.95
C HIS A 131 -0.60 4.53 8.94
N HIS A 132 -1.72 5.16 8.59
CA HIS A 132 -3.01 4.46 8.50
C HIS A 132 -3.06 3.36 7.44
N VAL A 133 -2.10 3.30 6.50
CA VAL A 133 -1.96 2.20 5.54
C VAL A 133 -1.34 0.96 6.19
N LEU A 134 -0.56 1.15 7.26
CA LEU A 134 0.10 0.08 8.02
C LEU A 134 -0.56 -0.22 9.37
N SER A 135 -1.48 0.62 9.83
CA SER A 135 -2.30 0.45 11.04
C SER A 135 -3.77 0.18 10.71
N GLN A 136 -4.52 -0.27 11.72
CA GLN A 136 -5.98 -0.18 11.70
C GLN A 136 -6.40 1.11 12.40
N VAL A 137 -7.17 1.93 11.69
CA VAL A 137 -7.68 3.22 12.15
C VAL A 137 -9.19 3.19 11.99
N ASP A 138 -9.89 3.39 13.10
CA ASP A 138 -11.34 3.36 13.12
C ASP A 138 -11.89 4.79 13.19
N PRO A 139 -12.80 5.18 12.28
CA PRO A 139 -13.47 6.46 12.34
C PRO A 139 -14.46 6.51 13.50
N ARG A 140 -14.47 7.63 14.22
CA ARG A 140 -15.49 7.93 15.22
C ARG A 140 -16.54 8.84 14.64
N TYR A 141 -17.79 8.39 14.72
CA TYR A 141 -18.95 9.10 14.20
C TYR A 141 -19.72 9.81 15.30
N ASN A 142 -20.25 11.00 15.00
CA ASN A 142 -21.21 11.67 15.86
C ASN A 142 -22.64 11.15 15.62
N ASP A 143 -23.59 11.66 16.40
CA ASP A 143 -25.02 11.25 16.33
C ASP A 143 -25.67 11.52 14.95
N LYS A 144 -25.03 12.33 14.11
CA LYS A 144 -25.46 12.64 12.74
C LYS A 144 -24.75 11.78 11.68
N GLY A 145 -23.96 10.79 12.09
CA GLY A 145 -23.18 9.93 11.20
C GLY A 145 -21.97 10.62 10.55
N GLN A 146 -21.52 11.75 11.10
CA GLN A 146 -20.35 12.47 10.57
C GLN A 146 -19.10 12.08 11.36
N VAL A 147 -17.99 11.86 10.65
CA VAL A 147 -16.69 11.62 11.30
C VAL A 147 -16.24 12.87 12.04
N TYR A 148 -15.84 12.72 13.30
CA TYR A 148 -15.31 13.81 14.13
C TYR A 148 -13.91 13.53 14.68
N ASP A 149 -13.44 12.28 14.59
CA ASP A 149 -12.13 11.85 15.11
C ASP A 149 -11.71 10.52 14.45
N LEU A 150 -10.41 10.24 14.48
CA LEU A 150 -9.82 8.96 14.06
C LEU A 150 -9.09 8.35 15.25
N THR A 151 -9.27 7.06 15.50
CA THR A 151 -8.52 6.36 16.54
C THR A 151 -7.80 5.14 16.02
N VAL A 152 -6.52 5.05 16.32
CA VAL A 152 -5.71 3.88 16.05
C VAL A 152 -6.18 2.74 16.95
N ALA A 153 -6.87 1.76 16.36
CA ALA A 153 -7.33 0.57 17.06
C ALA A 153 -6.17 -0.41 17.27
N HIS A 154 -5.36 -0.61 16.22
CA HIS A 154 -4.19 -1.49 16.25
C HIS A 154 -3.03 -0.86 15.47
N GLY A 155 -1.98 -0.46 16.20
CA GLY A 155 -0.77 0.12 15.62
C GLY A 155 0.24 -0.93 15.15
N PRO A 156 1.05 -0.64 14.12
CA PRO A 156 2.14 -1.51 13.70
C PRO A 156 3.25 -1.55 14.75
N VAL A 157 3.91 -2.70 14.87
CA VAL A 157 5.01 -2.92 15.81
C VAL A 157 6.33 -2.88 15.04
N VAL A 158 7.26 -2.02 15.49
CA VAL A 158 8.58 -1.84 14.87
C VAL A 158 9.31 -3.18 14.77
N GLY A 159 9.89 -3.43 13.59
CA GLY A 159 10.63 -4.67 13.30
C GLY A 159 9.77 -5.93 13.18
N THR A 160 8.47 -5.84 13.44
CA THR A 160 7.56 -7.00 13.52
C THR A 160 6.44 -6.94 12.49
N THR A 161 5.82 -5.77 12.27
CA THR A 161 4.77 -5.61 11.26
C THR A 161 5.36 -5.73 9.87
N VAL A 162 4.95 -6.77 9.14
CA VAL A 162 5.36 -7.01 7.75
C VAL A 162 4.64 -6.06 6.80
N CYS A 163 5.36 -5.62 5.78
CA CYS A 163 4.86 -4.75 4.72
C CYS A 163 5.08 -5.43 3.38
N GLY A 164 4.08 -5.38 2.51
CA GLY A 164 4.11 -6.10 1.25
C GLY A 164 3.13 -5.54 0.23
N GLN A 165 3.24 -6.09 -0.98
CA GLN A 165 2.36 -5.77 -2.10
C GLN A 165 0.99 -6.43 -1.94
N ASN A 166 0.00 -5.87 -2.63
CA ASN A 166 -1.35 -6.41 -2.69
C ASN A 166 -1.44 -7.52 -3.76
N ASP A 167 -1.20 -8.79 -3.40
CA ASP A 167 -1.43 -9.93 -4.31
C ASP A 167 -2.85 -10.49 -4.13
N LEU A 168 -3.83 -9.84 -4.78
CA LEU A 168 -5.25 -10.25 -4.74
C LEU A 168 -5.50 -11.63 -5.39
N LYS A 169 -4.52 -12.24 -6.06
CA LYS A 169 -4.67 -13.58 -6.66
C LYS A 169 -4.33 -14.72 -5.72
N THR A 170 -3.76 -14.44 -4.55
CA THR A 170 -3.45 -15.46 -3.54
C THR A 170 -4.08 -15.08 -2.19
N HIS A 171 -5.30 -15.55 -1.94
CA HIS A 171 -5.99 -15.46 -0.63
C HIS A 171 -5.32 -16.29 0.49
N SER A 172 -4.01 -16.48 0.44
CA SER A 172 -3.27 -17.28 1.40
C SER A 172 -1.89 -16.68 1.55
N THR A 173 -1.65 -15.96 2.66
CA THR A 173 -0.44 -15.94 3.53
C THR A 173 0.95 -16.31 2.96
N CYS A 174 1.16 -16.22 1.65
CA CYS A 174 2.39 -16.56 0.98
C CYS A 174 3.32 -15.37 1.16
N ALA A 175 4.52 -15.61 1.66
CA ALA A 175 5.59 -14.63 1.77
C ALA A 175 6.06 -14.04 0.42
N GLU A 176 5.33 -14.29 -0.67
CA GLU A 176 5.62 -13.88 -2.05
C GLU A 176 5.19 -12.43 -2.36
N GLY A 177 5.01 -11.56 -1.38
CA GLY A 177 4.77 -10.12 -1.60
C GLY A 177 5.44 -9.21 -0.56
N ILE A 178 6.03 -9.80 0.48
CA ILE A 178 6.69 -9.08 1.58
C ILE A 178 8.00 -8.52 1.04
N PHE A 179 8.23 -7.23 1.27
CA PHE A 179 9.46 -6.55 0.88
C PHE A 179 10.16 -5.85 2.05
N GLY A 180 9.51 -5.76 3.21
CA GLY A 180 10.08 -5.08 4.36
C GLY A 180 9.24 -5.17 5.62
N ARG A 181 9.66 -4.44 6.65
CA ARG A 181 8.96 -4.35 7.93
C ARG A 181 8.87 -2.92 8.40
N TYR A 182 7.77 -2.59 9.07
CA TYR A 182 7.57 -1.31 9.71
C TYR A 182 8.75 -0.93 10.60
N ALA A 183 9.28 0.27 10.41
CA ALA A 183 10.45 0.79 11.11
C ALA A 183 10.13 2.03 11.95
N GLY A 184 9.04 2.74 11.68
CA GLY A 184 8.61 3.89 12.46
C GLY A 184 7.60 4.76 11.69
N GLY A 185 6.90 5.61 12.43
CA GLY A 185 5.78 6.40 11.92
C GLY A 185 4.78 6.76 13.01
N ALA A 186 3.83 7.62 12.65
CA ALA A 186 2.70 7.98 13.50
C ALA A 186 1.57 8.56 12.65
N GLU A 187 0.37 8.59 13.24
CA GLU A 187 -0.80 9.30 12.74
C GLU A 187 -1.31 10.24 13.83
N ASN A 188 -1.45 11.52 13.49
CA ASN A 188 -2.05 12.57 14.30
C ASN A 188 -2.24 13.81 13.42
N ALA A 189 -2.73 14.90 14.02
CA ALA A 189 -2.96 16.15 13.30
C ALA A 189 -1.70 16.77 12.68
N ASP A 190 -0.49 16.47 13.15
CA ASP A 190 0.72 17.08 12.58
C ASP A 190 1.28 16.30 11.39
N TRP A 191 0.95 15.01 11.26
CA TRP A 191 1.43 14.13 10.20
C TRP A 191 0.80 12.75 10.27
N ASP A 192 0.75 12.09 9.10
CA ASP A 192 0.34 10.71 8.94
C ASP A 192 1.30 10.02 7.96
N ALA A 193 2.35 9.43 8.52
CA ALA A 193 3.42 8.81 7.75
C ALA A 193 4.01 7.61 8.48
N ALA A 194 4.42 6.62 7.70
CA ALA A 194 5.16 5.46 8.16
C ALA A 194 6.20 5.02 7.14
N VAL A 195 7.25 4.40 7.65
CA VAL A 195 8.31 3.80 6.83
C VAL A 195 8.44 2.31 7.11
N ALA A 196 8.64 1.53 6.05
CA ALA A 196 8.99 0.13 6.12
C ALA A 196 10.44 -0.06 5.66
N ARG A 197 11.32 -0.54 6.54
CA ARG A 197 12.70 -0.90 6.16
C ARG A 197 12.65 -2.11 5.24
N LEU A 198 13.27 -1.99 4.08
CA LEU A 198 13.33 -3.06 3.11
C LEU A 198 14.20 -4.21 3.62
N ASP A 199 13.75 -5.43 3.35
CA ASP A 199 14.50 -6.65 3.66
C ASP A 199 15.68 -6.81 2.70
N GLY A 200 16.77 -7.44 3.16
CA GLY A 200 17.91 -7.79 2.30
C GLY A 200 17.46 -8.60 1.08
N GLY A 201 18.08 -8.39 -0.08
CA GLY A 201 17.69 -9.04 -1.33
C GLY A 201 16.43 -8.47 -1.99
N THR A 202 15.74 -7.51 -1.38
CA THR A 202 14.65 -6.78 -2.04
C THR A 202 15.20 -5.93 -3.17
N SER A 203 14.69 -6.15 -4.38
CA SER A 203 15.01 -5.32 -5.54
C SER A 203 14.08 -4.10 -5.58
N TYR A 204 14.65 -2.91 -5.79
CA TYR A 204 13.92 -1.64 -5.79
C TYR A 204 14.46 -0.66 -6.84
N ARG A 205 13.67 0.38 -7.16
CA ARG A 205 14.03 1.53 -8.01
C ARG A 205 13.67 2.84 -7.31
N TYR A 206 14.47 3.89 -7.51
CA TYR A 206 14.13 5.25 -7.09
C TYR A 206 13.24 5.96 -8.11
N ASP A 207 12.27 5.23 -8.64
CA ASP A 207 11.34 5.71 -9.64
C ASP A 207 9.94 5.89 -9.02
N LEU A 208 9.09 6.61 -9.75
CA LEU A 208 7.67 6.74 -9.52
C LEU A 208 6.94 6.20 -10.74
N ARG A 209 6.01 5.29 -10.52
CA ARG A 209 5.13 4.76 -11.56
C ARG A 209 4.39 5.89 -12.26
N ARG A 210 4.32 5.84 -13.60
CA ARG A 210 3.59 6.83 -14.40
C ARG A 210 2.34 6.25 -15.04
N SER A 211 2.38 5.03 -15.56
CA SER A 211 1.22 4.53 -16.31
C SER A 211 0.02 4.14 -15.46
N SER A 212 -1.16 4.68 -15.83
CA SER A 212 -2.51 4.26 -15.42
C SER A 212 -2.98 3.06 -16.22
N VAL A 213 -2.23 1.96 -16.23
CA VAL A 213 -2.69 0.78 -16.95
C VAL A 213 -3.86 0.16 -16.19
N ALA A 214 -4.98 -0.01 -16.90
CA ALA A 214 -6.14 -0.72 -16.41
C ALA A 214 -5.78 -2.15 -15.99
N ALA A 215 -6.53 -2.71 -15.04
CA ALA A 215 -6.33 -4.08 -14.57
C ALA A 215 -6.38 -5.08 -15.73
N GLY A 216 -5.21 -5.54 -16.20
CA GLY A 216 -5.10 -6.56 -17.26
C GLY A 216 -3.98 -6.32 -18.25
N GLU A 217 -3.63 -5.08 -18.57
CA GLU A 217 -2.64 -4.73 -19.59
C GLU A 217 -1.22 -4.57 -19.01
N ASP A 218 -0.18 -4.79 -19.82
CA ASP A 218 1.21 -4.68 -19.36
C ASP A 218 1.52 -3.22 -18.97
N PRO A 219 2.04 -2.91 -17.77
CA PRO A 219 2.02 -1.55 -17.24
C PRO A 219 2.84 -0.50 -18.01
N GLY A 220 3.52 -0.87 -19.10
CA GLY A 220 4.49 -0.03 -19.80
C GLY A 220 5.72 0.33 -18.94
N ASP A 221 6.86 0.58 -19.58
CA ASP A 221 8.09 1.03 -18.93
C ASP A 221 8.19 2.57 -19.00
N ASP A 222 7.14 3.26 -18.54
CA ASP A 222 7.02 4.73 -18.59
C ASP A 222 7.31 5.43 -17.25
N ASP A 223 7.80 4.66 -16.28
CA ASP A 223 8.20 5.14 -14.96
C ASP A 223 9.16 6.32 -15.06
N VAL A 224 9.10 7.20 -14.07
CA VAL A 224 9.94 8.40 -14.02
C VAL A 224 10.84 8.35 -12.79
N ALA A 225 12.11 8.73 -12.97
CA ALA A 225 13.03 8.86 -11.85
C ALA A 225 12.53 9.93 -10.88
N VAL A 226 12.59 9.62 -9.57
CA VAL A 226 12.49 10.64 -8.53
C VAL A 226 13.80 11.42 -8.51
N THR A 227 13.74 12.73 -8.71
CA THR A 227 14.94 13.56 -8.94
C THR A 227 15.36 14.36 -7.71
N GLY A 228 14.53 14.42 -6.67
CA GLY A 228 14.85 15.13 -5.44
C GLY A 228 13.64 15.52 -4.61
N ILE A 229 13.82 16.57 -3.80
CA ILE A 229 12.78 17.21 -2.99
C ILE A 229 12.41 18.54 -3.66
N ALA A 230 11.11 18.78 -3.81
CA ALA A 230 10.60 19.99 -4.42
C ALA A 230 10.67 21.14 -3.40
N PRO A 231 10.96 22.39 -3.83
CA PRO A 231 10.82 23.54 -2.95
C PRO A 231 9.33 23.74 -2.58
N PRO A 232 9.03 24.35 -1.42
CA PRO A 232 7.66 24.73 -1.11
C PRO A 232 7.14 25.76 -2.13
N PRO A 233 5.82 25.79 -2.40
CA PRO A 233 5.23 26.78 -3.30
C PRO A 233 5.37 28.19 -2.72
N THR A 234 5.70 29.16 -3.57
CA THR A 234 5.69 30.57 -3.20
C THR A 234 4.27 31.14 -3.20
N ASP A 235 4.04 32.21 -2.44
CA ASP A 235 2.74 32.91 -2.40
C ASP A 235 2.28 33.34 -3.81
N GLN A 236 3.21 33.80 -4.65
CA GLN A 236 2.91 34.16 -6.03
C GLN A 236 2.40 32.95 -6.84
N GLN A 237 3.03 31.78 -6.68
CA GLN A 237 2.60 30.57 -7.39
C GLN A 237 1.26 30.04 -6.87
N LEU A 238 0.98 30.18 -5.57
CA LEU A 238 -0.33 29.85 -4.99
C LEU A 238 -1.42 30.78 -5.52
N ALA A 239 -1.19 32.09 -5.50
CA ALA A 239 -2.11 33.10 -6.01
C ALA A 239 -2.39 32.92 -7.51
N ALA A 240 -1.35 32.64 -8.30
CA ALA A 240 -1.45 32.39 -9.74
C ALA A 240 -1.93 30.97 -10.08
N ARG A 241 -2.07 30.07 -9.09
CA ARG A 241 -2.37 28.64 -9.29
C ARG A 241 -1.42 27.98 -10.29
N SER A 242 -0.13 28.33 -10.22
CA SER A 242 0.89 27.95 -11.21
C SER A 242 1.91 26.93 -10.69
N TYR A 243 1.75 26.43 -9.46
CA TYR A 243 2.56 25.32 -8.94
C TYR A 243 1.93 23.99 -9.35
N PHE A 244 2.29 23.49 -10.54
CA PHE A 244 1.77 22.24 -11.07
C PHE A 244 2.39 21.02 -10.40
N VAL A 245 1.53 20.04 -10.12
CA VAL A 245 1.90 18.80 -9.46
C VAL A 245 1.18 17.60 -10.07
N ARG A 246 1.71 16.42 -9.79
CA ARG A 246 1.12 15.14 -10.17
C ARG A 246 1.38 14.10 -9.11
N LYS A 247 0.60 13.03 -9.11
CA LYS A 247 0.82 11.89 -8.24
C LYS A 247 0.41 10.61 -8.94
N ARG A 248 0.97 9.51 -8.46
CA ARG A 248 0.49 8.17 -8.78
C ARG A 248 0.02 7.48 -7.50
N GLY A 249 -1.29 7.22 -7.42
CA GLY A 249 -1.90 6.38 -6.40
C GLY A 249 -2.28 5.00 -6.94
N ALA A 250 -2.31 3.99 -6.07
CA ALA A 250 -2.70 2.63 -6.40
C ALA A 250 -4.16 2.52 -6.88
N ARG A 251 -5.01 3.46 -6.44
CA ARG A 251 -6.43 3.48 -6.78
C ARG A 251 -6.70 4.29 -8.04
N THR A 252 -6.45 5.59 -7.99
CA THR A 252 -6.87 6.51 -9.07
C THR A 252 -5.88 6.60 -10.21
N GLY A 253 -4.74 5.95 -10.06
CA GLY A 253 -3.69 6.02 -11.02
C GLY A 253 -2.98 7.39 -11.04
N PHE A 254 -2.58 7.80 -12.24
CA PHE A 254 -1.81 9.01 -12.49
C PHE A 254 -2.75 10.20 -12.66
N THR A 255 -2.75 11.10 -11.68
CA THR A 255 -3.58 12.31 -11.69
C THR A 255 -2.71 13.56 -11.54
N GLY A 256 -3.24 14.68 -12.03
CA GLY A 256 -2.56 15.97 -11.99
C GLY A 256 -3.40 17.05 -11.36
N GLY A 257 -2.72 18.12 -10.97
CA GLY A 257 -3.32 19.23 -10.27
C GLY A 257 -2.33 20.36 -10.06
N PHE A 258 -2.73 21.30 -9.23
CA PHE A 258 -1.88 22.40 -8.78
C PHE A 258 -2.13 22.68 -7.32
N VAL A 259 -1.09 23.13 -6.62
CA VAL A 259 -1.21 23.54 -5.23
C VAL A 259 -1.96 24.86 -5.16
N ILE A 260 -3.02 24.92 -4.36
CA ILE A 260 -3.86 26.10 -4.19
C ILE A 260 -3.71 26.76 -2.83
N ALA A 261 -3.22 26.02 -1.84
CA ALA A 261 -2.92 26.53 -0.53
C ALA A 261 -1.85 25.66 0.15
N ALA A 262 -1.11 26.27 1.07
CA ALA A 262 -0.14 25.64 1.95
C ALA A 262 -0.38 26.13 3.38
N HIS A 263 0.24 25.50 4.37
CA HIS A 263 0.10 25.87 5.79
C HIS A 263 -1.35 25.84 6.29
N CYS A 264 -2.17 24.93 5.75
CA CYS A 264 -3.60 24.85 6.07
C CYS A 264 -3.88 23.97 7.30
N GLU A 265 -4.90 24.35 8.06
CA GLU A 265 -5.57 23.44 8.99
C GLU A 265 -6.79 22.82 8.31
N ILE A 266 -6.93 21.50 8.44
CA ILE A 266 -8.08 20.76 7.92
C ILE A 266 -8.88 20.28 9.12
N LEU A 267 -10.16 20.59 9.13
CA LEU A 267 -11.06 20.25 10.23
C LEU A 267 -11.89 19.01 9.89
N PHE A 268 -12.27 18.25 10.91
CA PHE A 268 -13.36 17.28 10.75
C PHE A 268 -14.70 18.01 10.50
N PRO A 269 -15.61 17.46 9.70
CA PRO A 269 -16.86 18.13 9.35
C PRO A 269 -17.87 18.23 10.51
N GLY A 270 -17.82 17.31 11.49
CA GLY A 270 -18.75 17.27 12.62
C GLY A 270 -18.09 17.63 13.95
N PRO A 271 -18.76 18.38 14.85
CA PRO A 271 -18.30 18.52 16.23
C PRO A 271 -18.41 17.17 16.97
N PRO A 272 -17.59 16.95 18.01
CA PRO A 272 -17.70 15.78 18.88
C PRO A 272 -19.06 15.70 19.61
N PRO A 273 -19.54 14.50 19.97
CA PRO A 273 -20.85 14.31 20.64
C PRO A 273 -20.98 15.02 22.00
N ASP A 274 -19.85 15.33 22.64
CA ASP A 274 -19.79 16.06 23.91
C ASP A 274 -20.07 17.57 23.77
N GLY A 275 -20.36 18.06 22.55
CA GLY A 275 -20.61 19.47 22.27
C GLY A 275 -19.34 20.33 22.22
N GLY A 276 -18.17 19.70 22.23
CA GLY A 276 -16.87 20.38 22.11
C GLY A 276 -16.61 21.02 20.74
N ALA A 277 -15.48 21.72 20.64
CA ALA A 277 -15.06 22.34 19.39
C ALA A 277 -14.71 21.29 18.31
N THR A 278 -14.89 21.67 17.05
CA THR A 278 -14.47 20.87 15.90
C THR A 278 -12.99 20.51 16.00
N ARG A 279 -12.69 19.23 15.81
CA ARG A 279 -11.32 18.72 15.89
C ARG A 279 -10.53 19.00 14.62
N VAL A 280 -9.23 19.21 14.79
CA VAL A 280 -8.27 19.37 13.70
C VAL A 280 -7.86 18.00 13.21
N TRP A 281 -8.09 17.73 11.93
CA TRP A 281 -7.65 16.52 11.25
C TRP A 281 -6.19 16.63 10.78
N ALA A 282 -5.78 17.78 10.25
CA ALA A 282 -4.41 18.02 9.84
C ALA A 282 -4.01 19.49 10.04
N ARG A 283 -2.73 19.72 10.38
CA ARG A 283 -2.08 21.02 10.46
C ARG A 283 -0.99 21.11 9.42
N ASP A 284 -0.70 22.33 9.00
CA ASP A 284 0.39 22.62 8.06
C ASP A 284 0.27 21.85 6.72
N ALA A 285 -0.96 21.57 6.30
CA ALA A 285 -1.23 20.76 5.13
C ALA A 285 -1.11 21.56 3.83
N LEU A 286 -0.67 20.87 2.78
CA LEU A 286 -0.81 21.30 1.39
C LEU A 286 -2.20 20.90 0.87
N VAL A 287 -2.83 21.81 0.12
CA VAL A 287 -4.12 21.58 -0.53
C VAL A 287 -3.93 21.61 -2.05
N ILE A 288 -4.31 20.53 -2.71
CA ILE A 288 -4.12 20.34 -4.14
C ILE A 288 -5.46 20.26 -4.85
N ALA A 289 -5.70 21.15 -5.80
CA ALA A 289 -6.86 21.05 -6.69
C ALA A 289 -6.51 20.14 -7.88
N PRO A 290 -7.41 19.22 -8.27
CA PRO A 290 -7.22 18.45 -9.49
C PRO A 290 -7.26 19.35 -10.72
N HIS A 291 -6.56 18.93 -11.78
CA HIS A 291 -6.82 19.47 -13.11
C HIS A 291 -8.28 19.18 -13.51
N PRO A 292 -8.93 20.09 -14.26
CA PRO A 292 -10.28 19.85 -14.76
C PRO A 292 -10.35 18.54 -15.53
N ASN A 293 -11.37 17.73 -15.23
CA ASN A 293 -11.69 16.54 -15.99
C ASN A 293 -13.08 16.73 -16.64
N PRO A 294 -13.15 16.92 -17.97
CA PRO A 294 -14.41 17.15 -18.67
C PRO A 294 -15.31 15.90 -18.74
N GLN A 295 -14.79 14.73 -18.34
CA GLN A 295 -15.53 13.47 -18.29
C GLN A 295 -16.26 13.26 -16.96
N VAL A 296 -16.12 14.19 -15.99
CA VAL A 296 -16.82 14.11 -14.70
C VAL A 296 -18.32 14.27 -14.92
N PRO A 297 -19.15 13.27 -14.56
CA PRO A 297 -20.60 13.38 -14.64
C PRO A 297 -21.15 14.56 -13.82
N ALA A 298 -22.30 15.08 -14.24
CA ALA A 298 -22.90 16.26 -13.61
C ALA A 298 -23.37 16.04 -12.16
N ASP A 299 -23.45 14.81 -11.68
CA ASP A 299 -23.79 14.41 -10.32
C ASP A 299 -22.57 13.95 -9.50
N GLU A 300 -21.39 13.93 -10.12
CA GLU A 300 -20.15 13.46 -9.53
C GLU A 300 -19.17 14.61 -9.21
N HIS A 301 -18.10 14.25 -8.50
CA HIS A 301 -17.03 15.18 -8.16
C HIS A 301 -15.76 14.90 -8.96
N ASN A 302 -14.95 15.94 -9.19
CA ASN A 302 -13.58 15.78 -9.69
C ASN A 302 -12.62 15.61 -8.51
N HIS A 303 -11.73 14.62 -8.59
CA HIS A 303 -10.83 14.24 -7.51
C HIS A 303 -9.37 14.37 -7.94
N TYR A 304 -8.54 14.89 -7.03
CA TYR A 304 -7.08 14.73 -7.17
C TYR A 304 -6.64 13.34 -6.69
N LEU A 305 -7.25 12.83 -5.61
CA LEU A 305 -7.01 11.51 -5.04
C LEU A 305 -8.28 10.93 -4.42
N ALA A 306 -8.32 9.61 -4.27
CA ALA A 306 -9.41 8.87 -3.63
C ALA A 306 -8.87 7.90 -2.56
N GLU A 307 -9.80 7.23 -1.86
CA GLU A 307 -9.45 6.20 -0.88
C GLU A 307 -8.64 5.07 -1.55
N GLY A 308 -7.54 4.66 -0.90
CA GLY A 308 -6.55 3.74 -1.47
C GLY A 308 -5.34 4.43 -2.12
N ASP A 309 -5.41 5.73 -2.43
CA ASP A 309 -4.23 6.51 -2.85
C ASP A 309 -3.36 6.97 -1.66
N SER A 310 -3.84 6.79 -0.43
CA SER A 310 -3.13 7.14 0.79
C SER A 310 -1.72 6.60 0.78
N GLY A 311 -0.75 7.45 1.11
CA GLY A 311 0.67 7.14 1.06
C GLY A 311 1.34 7.44 -0.28
N SER A 312 0.60 7.78 -1.34
CA SER A 312 1.19 8.26 -2.59
C SER A 312 1.90 9.60 -2.39
N VAL A 313 2.99 9.84 -3.11
CA VAL A 313 3.65 11.15 -3.09
C VAL A 313 3.13 12.06 -4.20
N THR A 314 2.99 13.34 -3.87
CA THR A 314 2.83 14.41 -4.84
C THR A 314 4.20 14.90 -5.26
N VAL A 315 4.43 14.98 -6.57
CA VAL A 315 5.68 15.47 -7.18
C VAL A 315 5.41 16.67 -8.07
N ASP A 316 6.41 17.55 -8.23
CA ASP A 316 6.37 18.65 -9.19
C ASP A 316 6.62 18.17 -10.63
N THR A 317 6.63 19.12 -11.58
CA THR A 317 6.88 18.84 -13.00
C THR A 317 8.29 18.31 -13.30
N SER A 318 9.22 18.44 -12.35
CA SER A 318 10.59 17.91 -12.44
C SER A 318 10.77 16.56 -11.72
N ASN A 319 9.69 15.92 -11.25
CA ASN A 319 9.71 14.67 -10.46
C ASN A 319 10.37 14.80 -9.08
N ARG A 320 10.35 16.01 -8.50
CA ARG A 320 10.80 16.20 -7.13
C ARG A 320 9.62 16.02 -6.18
N VAL A 321 9.83 15.28 -5.10
CA VAL A 321 8.80 14.99 -4.08
C VAL A 321 8.47 16.24 -3.29
N LEU A 322 7.19 16.63 -3.27
CA LEU A 322 6.68 17.78 -2.53
C LEU A 322 6.00 17.38 -1.22
N GLY A 323 5.20 16.32 -1.24
CA GLY A 323 4.41 15.92 -0.07
C GLY A 323 3.87 14.50 -0.14
N LEU A 324 3.45 14.00 1.01
CA LEU A 324 2.82 12.69 1.20
C LEU A 324 1.31 12.86 1.30
N ASN A 325 0.56 12.31 0.36
CA ASN A 325 -0.89 12.37 0.34
C ASN A 325 -1.49 11.43 1.38
N PHE A 326 -2.42 11.91 2.20
CA PHE A 326 -3.07 11.10 3.24
C PHE A 326 -4.61 11.16 3.18
N GLY A 327 -5.18 12.13 2.48
CA GLY A 327 -6.63 12.27 2.44
C GLY A 327 -7.14 13.28 1.43
N ARG A 328 -8.48 13.38 1.35
CA ARG A 328 -9.18 14.34 0.50
C ARG A 328 -10.15 15.17 1.32
N ALA A 329 -10.36 16.42 0.94
CA ALA A 329 -11.26 17.34 1.64
C ALA A 329 -12.13 18.13 0.66
N LEU A 330 -13.32 18.55 1.12
CA LEU A 330 -14.10 19.60 0.46
C LEU A 330 -13.63 20.97 0.94
N ALA A 331 -13.82 22.02 0.12
CA ALA A 331 -13.36 23.37 0.47
C ALA A 331 -13.92 23.90 1.81
N GLY A 332 -15.14 23.51 2.18
CA GLY A 332 -15.83 24.00 3.37
C GLY A 332 -15.17 23.62 4.71
N VAL A 333 -14.28 22.61 4.74
CA VAL A 333 -13.62 22.15 5.97
C VAL A 333 -12.18 22.66 6.14
N ILE A 334 -11.68 23.46 5.19
CA ILE A 334 -10.30 23.96 5.15
C ILE A 334 -10.21 25.33 5.85
N LYS A 335 -9.14 25.54 6.62
CA LYS A 335 -8.85 26.79 7.35
C LYS A 335 -7.45 27.35 7.02
N PRO A 336 -7.35 28.67 6.70
CA PRO A 336 -8.46 29.57 6.43
C PRO A 336 -9.29 29.13 5.22
N PRO A 337 -10.58 29.53 5.11
CA PRO A 337 -11.41 29.15 3.98
C PRO A 337 -10.80 29.55 2.64
N LEU A 338 -10.90 28.67 1.64
CA LEU A 338 -10.40 28.95 0.29
C LEU A 338 -11.24 30.04 -0.40
N THR A 339 -10.58 30.95 -1.11
CA THR A 339 -11.24 31.95 -1.95
C THR A 339 -11.67 31.32 -3.28
N ASN A 340 -12.96 31.38 -3.61
CA ASN A 340 -13.56 30.86 -4.86
C ASN A 340 -13.07 29.44 -5.23
N PRO A 341 -13.35 28.44 -4.38
CA PRO A 341 -12.98 27.06 -4.66
C PRO A 341 -13.76 26.54 -5.87
N PRO A 342 -13.15 25.71 -6.73
CA PRO A 342 -13.88 24.97 -7.75
C PRO A 342 -15.08 24.20 -7.15
N GLU A 343 -16.24 24.35 -7.78
CA GLU A 343 -17.43 23.57 -7.39
C GLU A 343 -17.19 22.07 -7.62
N ARG A 344 -17.87 21.23 -6.84
CA ARG A 344 -17.86 19.76 -6.99
C ARG A 344 -16.46 19.15 -7.09
N THR A 345 -15.55 19.63 -6.26
CA THR A 345 -14.15 19.22 -6.28
C THR A 345 -13.74 18.67 -4.92
N TYR A 346 -13.14 17.47 -4.93
CA TYR A 346 -12.38 16.95 -3.81
C TYR A 346 -10.91 17.31 -3.97
N PHE A 347 -10.43 18.14 -3.06
CA PHE A 347 -9.04 18.54 -2.98
C PHE A 347 -8.21 17.42 -2.36
N GLY A 348 -7.02 17.19 -2.91
CA GLY A 348 -6.00 16.37 -2.26
C GLY A 348 -5.42 17.11 -1.07
N VAL A 349 -5.11 16.36 -0.01
CA VAL A 349 -4.45 16.86 1.19
C VAL A 349 -3.18 16.08 1.41
N ALA A 350 -2.06 16.80 1.55
CA ALA A 350 -0.74 16.21 1.71
C ALA A 350 0.05 16.91 2.82
N PHE A 351 0.83 16.15 3.58
CA PHE A 351 1.84 16.71 4.47
C PHE A 351 3.12 17.04 3.66
N PRO A 352 3.74 18.22 3.85
CA PRO A 352 5.02 18.54 3.21
C PRO A 352 6.07 17.47 3.49
N ILE A 353 6.82 17.04 2.46
CA ILE A 353 7.81 15.95 2.63
C ILE A 353 8.91 16.33 3.62
N ALA A 354 9.29 17.60 3.67
CA ALA A 354 10.27 18.11 4.63
C ALA A 354 9.78 17.92 6.08
N THR A 355 8.50 18.20 6.36
CA THR A 355 7.87 17.97 7.66
C THR A 355 7.90 16.49 8.02
N VAL A 356 7.54 15.61 7.07
CA VAL A 356 7.59 14.14 7.27
C VAL A 356 9.01 13.66 7.60
N LEU A 357 10.02 14.08 6.83
CA LEU A 357 11.41 13.69 7.07
C LEU A 357 11.93 14.20 8.43
N ASN A 358 11.58 15.43 8.82
CA ASN A 358 11.95 15.98 10.12
C ASN A 358 11.31 15.20 11.28
N LYS A 359 10.03 14.81 11.15
CA LYS A 359 9.34 14.01 12.16
C LYS A 359 9.92 12.59 12.25
N LEU A 360 10.32 11.98 11.13
CA LEU A 360 11.04 10.71 11.10
C LEU A 360 12.42 10.79 11.76
N ALA A 361 13.18 11.86 11.51
CA ALA A 361 14.45 12.11 12.19
C ALA A 361 14.28 12.20 13.72
N GLY A 362 13.18 12.81 14.19
CA GLY A 362 12.78 12.83 15.61
C GLY A 362 12.54 11.44 16.22
N LEU A 363 12.31 10.41 15.40
CA LEU A 363 12.22 8.99 15.81
C LEU A 363 13.56 8.24 15.69
N GLY A 364 14.67 8.93 15.39
CA GLY A 364 15.97 8.31 15.12
C GLY A 364 16.11 7.72 13.71
N LEU A 365 15.25 8.13 12.78
CA LEU A 365 15.28 7.69 11.38
C LEU A 365 15.74 8.85 10.49
N ASP A 366 17.06 9.07 10.43
CA ASP A 366 17.68 10.10 9.58
C ASP A 366 17.66 9.69 8.10
N LEU A 367 16.54 9.95 7.43
CA LEU A 367 16.27 9.51 6.06
C LEU A 367 16.28 10.68 5.07
N THR A 368 16.59 10.39 3.81
CA THR A 368 16.43 11.29 2.67
C THR A 368 15.68 10.61 1.54
N VAL A 369 15.00 11.40 0.70
CA VAL A 369 14.40 10.91 -0.54
C VAL A 369 15.47 10.27 -1.42
N GLY A 370 15.19 9.04 -1.84
CA GLY A 370 15.97 8.30 -2.81
C GLY A 370 15.81 8.91 -4.20
N THR A 371 16.91 9.04 -4.94
CA THR A 371 16.92 9.76 -6.21
C THR A 371 17.67 8.99 -7.28
N ALA A 372 17.22 9.09 -8.52
CA ALA A 372 17.90 8.62 -9.71
C ALA A 372 17.97 9.73 -10.77
N THR A 373 18.96 9.65 -11.66
CA THR A 373 19.08 10.56 -12.81
C THR A 373 18.24 10.11 -13.99
N GLU A 374 18.02 8.80 -14.11
CA GLU A 374 17.26 8.16 -15.19
C GLU A 374 16.37 7.05 -14.61
N PRO A 375 15.17 6.82 -15.17
CA PRO A 375 14.30 5.74 -14.73
C PRO A 375 14.89 4.36 -15.07
N GLY A 376 14.39 3.32 -14.39
CA GLY A 376 14.77 1.93 -14.62
C GLY A 376 16.00 1.48 -13.84
N GLN A 377 16.69 2.38 -13.13
CA GLN A 377 17.88 2.06 -12.35
C GLN A 377 17.53 1.12 -11.18
N THR A 378 17.86 -0.16 -11.36
CA THR A 378 17.51 -1.22 -10.43
C THR A 378 18.60 -1.46 -9.41
N HIS A 379 18.21 -1.46 -8.14
CA HIS A 379 19.06 -1.75 -7.00
C HIS A 379 18.57 -3.00 -6.27
N THR A 380 19.43 -3.55 -5.41
CA THR A 380 19.07 -4.63 -4.48
C THR A 380 19.60 -4.26 -3.10
N VAL A 381 18.76 -4.36 -2.07
CA VAL A 381 19.18 -4.15 -0.68
C VAL A 381 20.23 -5.21 -0.32
N PRO A 382 21.41 -4.85 0.21
CA PRO A 382 22.38 -5.84 0.64
C PRO A 382 21.84 -6.77 1.74
N GLY A 383 22.19 -8.05 1.66
CA GLY A 383 21.72 -9.09 2.59
C GLY A 383 20.88 -10.17 1.91
N ARG A 384 20.54 -11.22 2.66
CA ARG A 384 19.71 -12.33 2.15
C ARG A 384 18.23 -11.99 2.33
N PRO A 385 17.34 -12.40 1.38
CA PRO A 385 15.90 -12.32 1.58
C PRO A 385 15.51 -13.03 2.88
N THR A 386 14.52 -12.53 3.61
CA THR A 386 13.95 -13.24 4.75
C THR A 386 12.49 -13.57 4.47
N VAL A 387 12.04 -14.75 4.91
CA VAL A 387 10.65 -15.16 4.88
C VAL A 387 10.12 -15.09 6.31
N THR A 388 9.03 -14.35 6.50
CA THR A 388 8.28 -14.36 7.78
C THR A 388 7.21 -15.43 7.66
N THR A 389 7.21 -16.40 8.58
CA THR A 389 6.19 -17.44 8.71
C THR A 389 5.52 -17.30 10.06
N VAL A 390 4.20 -17.44 10.14
CA VAL A 390 3.47 -17.49 11.42
C VAL A 390 3.38 -18.95 11.85
N VAL A 391 3.84 -19.28 13.05
CA VAL A 391 3.83 -20.63 13.62
C VAL A 391 3.08 -20.53 14.95
N ASP A 392 1.90 -21.15 15.05
CA ASP A 392 1.00 -21.03 16.21
C ASP A 392 0.73 -19.59 16.69
N GLY A 393 0.54 -18.69 15.73
CA GLY A 393 0.35 -17.27 16.00
C GLY A 393 1.64 -16.48 16.25
N GLU A 394 2.76 -17.15 16.50
CA GLU A 394 4.07 -16.51 16.67
C GLU A 394 4.78 -16.27 15.34
N ARG A 395 5.37 -15.09 15.17
CA ARG A 395 6.10 -14.74 13.94
C ARG A 395 7.54 -15.25 13.98
N VAL A 396 7.90 -16.10 13.04
CA VAL A 396 9.25 -16.65 12.86
C VAL A 396 9.86 -16.09 11.59
N VAL A 397 10.99 -15.38 11.73
CA VAL A 397 11.77 -14.85 10.61
C VAL A 397 12.87 -15.85 10.24
N VAL A 398 12.85 -16.31 9.00
CA VAL A 398 13.83 -17.27 8.47
C VAL A 398 14.57 -16.66 7.29
N PRO A 399 15.91 -16.61 7.29
CA PRO A 399 16.67 -16.25 6.10
C PRO A 399 16.35 -17.22 4.96
N VAL A 400 16.01 -16.69 3.78
CA VAL A 400 15.96 -17.47 2.54
C VAL A 400 17.38 -17.90 2.23
N PRO A 401 17.66 -19.21 2.19
CA PRO A 401 18.96 -19.69 1.75
C PRO A 401 19.17 -19.29 0.29
N ALA A 402 20.41 -18.97 -0.10
CA ALA A 402 20.75 -18.82 -1.51
C ALA A 402 20.35 -20.10 -2.28
N PRO A 403 20.02 -20.05 -3.59
CA PRO A 403 19.56 -21.20 -4.39
C PRO A 403 20.57 -22.36 -4.53
N ALA A 404 21.60 -22.42 -3.69
CA ALA A 404 22.56 -23.53 -3.62
C ALA A 404 23.01 -23.86 -2.17
N ALA A 405 22.34 -23.35 -1.14
CA ALA A 405 22.90 -23.46 0.22
C ALA A 405 21.84 -23.65 1.32
N VAL A 406 21.22 -24.84 1.40
CA VAL A 406 21.36 -25.57 2.68
C VAL A 406 22.83 -25.94 2.78
N ALA A 407 23.67 -24.95 3.12
CA ALA A 407 25.10 -25.13 3.23
C ALA A 407 25.35 -26.25 4.24
N THR A 408 26.27 -27.13 3.87
CA THR A 408 27.02 -28.00 4.76
C THR A 408 27.27 -27.33 6.12
N VAL A 409 26.44 -27.65 7.11
CA VAL A 409 26.94 -27.68 8.48
C VAL A 409 27.65 -29.02 8.61
N VAL A 410 28.88 -29.08 8.10
CA VAL A 410 29.94 -29.84 8.77
C VAL A 410 30.38 -28.96 9.95
N GLY A 411 29.43 -28.72 10.84
CA GLY A 411 29.59 -28.02 12.10
C GLY A 411 28.98 -28.88 13.18
N ALA A 412 29.31 -28.58 14.43
CA ALA A 412 28.81 -29.33 15.58
C ALA A 412 27.29 -29.55 15.47
N ALA A 413 26.85 -30.78 15.73
CA ALA A 413 25.43 -31.09 15.81
C ALA A 413 24.75 -30.07 16.74
N PRO A 414 23.53 -29.59 16.42
CA PRO A 414 22.87 -28.59 17.24
C PRO A 414 22.78 -29.08 18.69
N PRO A 415 22.98 -28.22 19.70
CA PRO A 415 22.86 -28.62 21.08
C PRO A 415 21.50 -29.30 21.34
N GLY A 416 21.53 -30.47 21.99
CA GLY A 416 20.35 -31.33 22.19
C GLY A 416 20.11 -32.40 21.10
N ALA A 417 20.71 -32.30 19.91
CA ALA A 417 20.47 -33.26 18.82
C ALA A 417 20.92 -34.69 19.15
N GLY A 418 22.05 -34.85 19.87
CA GLY A 418 22.52 -36.16 20.32
C GLY A 418 21.55 -36.82 21.31
N ARG A 419 20.89 -36.01 22.15
CA ARG A 419 19.91 -36.49 23.12
C ARG A 419 18.58 -36.85 22.48
N LEU A 420 18.07 -36.04 21.53
CA LEU A 420 16.93 -36.42 20.71
C LEU A 420 17.19 -37.75 19.98
N ALA A 421 18.38 -37.92 19.41
CA ALA A 421 18.72 -39.17 18.72
C ALA A 421 18.72 -40.39 19.68
N ALA A 422 19.17 -40.21 20.92
CA ALA A 422 19.09 -41.25 21.95
C ALA A 422 17.63 -41.56 22.32
N ASP A 423 16.82 -40.54 22.62
CA ASP A 423 15.42 -40.70 23.01
C ASP A 423 14.59 -41.35 21.87
N LEU A 424 14.84 -40.98 20.62
CA LEU A 424 14.23 -41.62 19.45
C LEU A 424 14.66 -43.09 19.31
N ALA A 425 15.93 -43.41 19.57
CA ALA A 425 16.46 -44.77 19.44
C ALA A 425 15.82 -45.76 20.44
N GLU A 426 15.32 -45.28 21.57
CA GLU A 426 14.59 -46.09 22.55
C GLU A 426 13.19 -46.51 22.04
N THR A 427 12.60 -45.76 21.10
CA THR A 427 11.26 -46.02 20.59
C THR A 427 11.27 -46.78 19.25
N PRO A 428 10.32 -47.71 18.99
CA PRO A 428 10.21 -48.37 17.68
C PRO A 428 10.01 -47.38 16.53
N GLY A 429 9.10 -46.41 16.67
CA GLY A 429 8.84 -45.40 15.65
C GLY A 429 10.01 -44.42 15.45
N GLY A 430 10.74 -44.10 16.52
CA GLY A 430 11.93 -43.26 16.43
C GLY A 430 13.11 -43.94 15.74
N ARG A 431 13.30 -45.26 15.92
CA ARG A 431 14.29 -46.03 15.14
C ARG A 431 13.99 -45.98 13.64
N GLU A 432 12.72 -46.18 13.25
CA GLU A 432 12.31 -46.09 11.84
C GLU A 432 12.56 -44.67 11.26
N LEU A 433 12.30 -43.61 12.03
CA LEU A 433 12.61 -42.23 11.65
C LEU A 433 14.11 -41.98 11.48
N LEU A 434 14.92 -42.50 12.41
CA LEU A 434 16.38 -42.37 12.36
C LEU A 434 16.96 -43.12 11.16
N ASP A 435 16.48 -44.34 10.89
CA ASP A 435 16.90 -45.14 9.75
C ASP A 435 16.50 -44.48 8.43
N PHE A 436 15.28 -43.98 8.33
CA PHE A 436 14.82 -43.18 7.19
C PHE A 436 15.73 -41.96 6.97
N TRP A 437 15.99 -41.18 8.01
CA TRP A 437 16.83 -39.99 7.91
C TRP A 437 18.27 -40.33 7.50
N ARG A 438 18.88 -41.36 8.08
CA ARG A 438 20.24 -41.80 7.73
C ARG A 438 20.34 -42.25 6.28
N ALA A 439 19.35 -42.99 5.79
CA ALA A 439 19.33 -43.50 4.43
C ALA A 439 19.09 -42.40 3.39
N TYR A 440 18.19 -41.45 3.67
CA TYR A 440 17.65 -40.56 2.64
C TYR A 440 17.94 -39.07 2.83
N ALA A 441 18.57 -38.64 3.93
CA ALA A 441 18.91 -37.23 4.13
C ALA A 441 19.71 -36.59 2.98
N PRO A 442 20.70 -37.26 2.34
CA PRO A 442 21.41 -36.67 1.21
C PRO A 442 20.50 -36.38 0.01
N GLU A 443 19.60 -37.31 -0.33
CA GLU A 443 18.65 -37.14 -1.45
C GLU A 443 17.60 -36.07 -1.14
N LEU A 444 17.01 -36.09 0.07
CA LEU A 444 16.05 -35.07 0.50
C LEU A 444 16.65 -33.66 0.45
N ARG A 445 17.89 -33.51 0.91
CA ARG A 445 18.62 -32.23 0.82
C ARG A 445 18.85 -31.81 -0.63
N ARG A 446 19.27 -32.75 -1.49
CA ARG A 446 19.45 -32.48 -2.93
C ARG A 446 18.14 -32.00 -3.56
N LEU A 447 17.01 -32.65 -3.27
CA LEU A 447 15.70 -32.27 -3.81
C LEU A 447 15.27 -30.88 -3.33
N VAL A 448 15.39 -30.58 -2.03
CA VAL A 448 15.08 -29.25 -1.50
C VAL A 448 15.97 -28.15 -2.10
N ASN A 449 17.23 -28.45 -2.41
CA ASN A 449 18.17 -27.47 -2.96
C ASN A 449 18.11 -27.33 -4.48
N ALA A 450 17.85 -28.41 -5.23
CA ALA A 450 18.03 -28.45 -6.69
C ALA A 450 16.72 -28.57 -7.48
N ASP A 451 15.64 -29.09 -6.88
CA ASP A 451 14.34 -29.18 -7.54
C ASP A 451 13.50 -27.94 -7.22
N ARG A 452 13.20 -27.13 -8.25
CA ARG A 452 12.43 -25.89 -8.09
C ARG A 452 11.05 -26.10 -7.49
N ARG A 453 10.37 -27.21 -7.79
CA ARG A 453 9.02 -27.50 -7.27
C ARG A 453 9.09 -27.88 -5.80
N VAL A 454 10.06 -28.71 -5.43
CA VAL A 454 10.30 -29.10 -4.03
C VAL A 454 10.74 -27.89 -3.20
N ALA A 455 11.69 -27.08 -3.68
CA ALA A 455 12.13 -25.87 -3.02
C ALA A 455 10.95 -24.90 -2.77
N THR A 456 10.08 -24.73 -3.78
CA THR A 456 8.88 -23.91 -3.67
C THR A 456 7.91 -24.47 -2.60
N ALA A 457 7.65 -25.77 -2.62
CA ALA A 457 6.78 -26.42 -1.62
C ALA A 457 7.37 -26.33 -0.20
N TRP A 458 8.69 -26.48 -0.05
CA TRP A 458 9.43 -26.32 1.21
C TRP A 458 9.26 -24.92 1.81
N HIS A 459 9.36 -23.88 0.99
CA HIS A 459 9.16 -22.50 1.45
C HIS A 459 7.67 -22.20 1.71
N ARG A 460 6.77 -22.61 0.83
CA ARG A 460 5.32 -22.34 0.94
C ARG A 460 4.63 -23.07 2.07
N SER A 461 5.12 -24.24 2.46
CA SER A 461 4.62 -24.99 3.62
C SER A 461 5.10 -24.41 4.96
N GLY A 462 6.01 -23.42 4.95
CA GLY A 462 6.64 -22.90 6.16
C GLY A 462 7.57 -23.90 6.86
N ALA A 463 7.97 -24.98 6.17
CA ALA A 463 8.81 -26.04 6.74
C ALA A 463 10.15 -25.52 7.28
N SER A 464 10.73 -24.51 6.63
CA SER A 464 11.94 -23.85 7.12
C SER A 464 11.76 -23.16 8.49
N ALA A 465 10.59 -22.58 8.77
CA ALA A 465 10.28 -21.95 10.05
C ALA A 465 9.98 -22.97 11.14
N VAL A 466 9.19 -24.00 10.80
CA VAL A 466 8.95 -25.13 11.70
C VAL A 466 10.28 -25.77 12.11
N TYR A 467 11.17 -26.02 11.15
CA TYR A 467 12.51 -26.54 11.43
C TYR A 467 13.31 -25.67 12.40
N GLN A 468 13.28 -24.34 12.23
CA GLN A 468 13.97 -23.41 13.13
C GLN A 468 13.35 -23.35 14.54
N VAL A 469 12.03 -23.41 14.67
CA VAL A 469 11.33 -23.46 15.97
C VAL A 469 11.72 -24.73 16.71
N LEU A 470 11.67 -25.88 16.04
CA LEU A 470 12.06 -27.15 16.62
C LEU A 470 13.54 -27.13 17.04
N LEU A 471 14.43 -26.63 16.18
CA LEU A 471 15.87 -26.53 16.49
C LEU A 471 16.17 -25.73 17.76
N ARG A 472 15.46 -24.62 18.01
CA ARG A 472 15.71 -23.76 19.18
C ARG A 472 15.33 -24.43 20.50
N GLY A 473 14.21 -25.17 20.53
CA GLY A 473 13.77 -25.83 21.75
C GLY A 473 14.35 -27.24 21.96
N LEU A 474 15.21 -27.73 21.06
CA LEU A 474 15.87 -29.04 21.20
C LEU A 474 16.80 -29.13 22.42
N SER A 475 17.46 -28.03 22.79
CA SER A 475 18.46 -28.03 23.87
C SER A 475 17.84 -28.32 25.22
N ASP A 476 16.66 -27.74 25.49
CA ASP A 476 16.00 -27.80 26.79
C ASP A 476 14.74 -28.69 26.78
N GLN A 477 14.43 -29.36 25.65
CA GLN A 477 13.27 -30.26 25.49
C GLN A 477 11.90 -29.58 25.69
N THR A 478 11.86 -28.25 25.57
CA THR A 478 10.66 -27.44 25.81
C THR A 478 9.86 -27.17 24.54
N PHE A 479 10.27 -27.73 23.39
CA PHE A 479 9.55 -27.47 22.15
C PHE A 479 8.21 -28.22 22.09
N THR A 480 7.24 -27.53 21.49
CA THR A 480 5.98 -28.09 21.03
C THR A 480 5.99 -28.09 19.50
N ILE A 481 5.55 -29.18 18.89
CA ILE A 481 5.37 -29.25 17.46
C ILE A 481 4.22 -28.31 17.08
N PRO A 482 4.40 -27.43 16.08
CA PRO A 482 3.36 -26.47 15.78
C PRO A 482 2.01 -27.09 15.41
N ALA A 483 0.91 -26.52 15.88
CA ALA A 483 -0.43 -26.92 15.43
C ALA A 483 -0.77 -26.33 14.05
N THR A 484 -0.30 -25.11 13.80
CA THR A 484 -0.61 -24.31 12.63
C THR A 484 0.61 -23.59 12.07
N VAL A 485 0.61 -23.41 10.75
CA VAL A 485 1.61 -22.63 10.02
C VAL A 485 0.88 -21.73 9.03
N ASN A 486 1.10 -20.42 9.12
CA ASN A 486 0.44 -19.39 8.33
C ASN A 486 -1.10 -19.48 8.40
N GLY A 487 -1.63 -19.79 9.59
CA GLY A 487 -3.07 -19.98 9.82
C GLY A 487 -3.66 -21.26 9.23
N GLN A 488 -2.83 -22.14 8.68
CA GLN A 488 -3.25 -23.43 8.13
C GLN A 488 -2.82 -24.58 9.06
N PRO A 489 -3.60 -25.67 9.17
CA PRO A 489 -3.20 -26.85 9.95
C PRO A 489 -1.85 -27.41 9.48
N LEU A 490 -0.94 -27.73 10.41
CA LEU A 490 0.40 -28.25 10.09
C LEU A 490 0.32 -29.48 9.17
N ARG A 491 -0.65 -30.37 9.41
CA ARG A 491 -0.88 -31.57 8.58
C ARG A 491 -1.00 -31.23 7.09
N GLN A 492 -1.78 -30.20 6.74
CA GLN A 492 -2.00 -29.76 5.37
C GLN A 492 -0.73 -29.17 4.74
N CYS A 493 0.10 -28.49 5.55
CA CYS A 493 1.41 -28.02 5.12
C CYS A 493 2.37 -29.18 4.82
N LEU A 494 2.36 -30.22 5.67
CA LEU A 494 3.14 -31.44 5.46
C LEU A 494 2.67 -32.26 4.27
N ASP A 495 1.36 -32.34 4.00
CA ASP A 495 0.81 -33.02 2.81
C ASP A 495 1.33 -32.41 1.51
N ARG A 496 1.30 -31.07 1.40
CA ARG A 496 1.83 -30.36 0.23
C ARG A 496 3.33 -30.59 0.01
N LEU A 497 4.11 -30.62 1.10
CA LEU A 497 5.54 -30.92 1.02
C LEU A 497 5.78 -32.39 0.63
N TYR A 498 5.01 -33.31 1.20
CA TYR A 498 5.05 -34.73 0.87
C TYR A 498 4.76 -34.96 -0.61
N ASP A 499 3.70 -34.37 -1.16
CA ASP A 499 3.34 -34.53 -2.57
C ASP A 499 4.47 -34.04 -3.50
N ALA A 500 5.07 -32.89 -3.19
CA ALA A 500 6.19 -32.35 -3.95
C ALA A 500 7.44 -33.25 -3.88
N LEU A 501 7.80 -33.71 -2.69
CA LEU A 501 8.93 -34.63 -2.49
C LEU A 501 8.68 -35.96 -3.22
N ARG A 502 7.48 -36.53 -3.08
CA ARG A 502 7.09 -37.80 -3.67
C ARG A 502 7.14 -37.77 -5.21
N ALA A 503 6.75 -36.63 -5.80
CA ALA A 503 6.80 -36.40 -7.24
C ALA A 503 8.25 -36.33 -7.78
N ALA A 504 9.19 -35.79 -7.00
CA ALA A 504 10.57 -35.60 -7.41
C ALA A 504 11.53 -36.73 -6.96
N ALA A 505 11.12 -37.55 -5.99
CA ALA A 505 11.90 -38.63 -5.40
C ALA A 505 12.14 -39.82 -6.35
N GLY A 506 13.28 -40.50 -6.19
CA GLY A 506 13.49 -41.83 -6.76
C GLY A 506 12.55 -42.89 -6.15
N GLU A 507 12.48 -44.08 -6.77
CA GLU A 507 11.55 -45.15 -6.37
C GLU A 507 11.72 -45.60 -4.91
N GLN A 508 12.97 -45.72 -4.46
CA GLN A 508 13.31 -46.11 -3.08
C GLN A 508 12.86 -45.06 -2.06
N LEU A 509 13.21 -43.78 -2.28
CA LEU A 509 12.79 -42.68 -1.42
C LEU A 509 11.26 -42.52 -1.41
N ARG A 510 10.61 -42.67 -2.56
CA ARG A 510 9.15 -42.60 -2.67
C ARG A 510 8.47 -43.66 -1.80
N THR A 511 8.92 -44.91 -1.91
CA THR A 511 8.40 -46.03 -1.10
C THR A 511 8.63 -45.78 0.40
N ALA A 512 9.79 -45.26 0.75
CA ALA A 512 10.14 -44.93 2.13
C ALA A 512 9.29 -43.78 2.68
N LEU A 513 9.03 -42.73 1.88
CA LEU A 513 8.13 -41.62 2.23
C LEU A 513 6.70 -42.11 2.46
N ASP A 514 6.16 -42.95 1.57
CA ASP A 514 4.81 -43.51 1.68
C ASP A 514 4.66 -44.35 2.95
N ARG A 515 5.68 -45.16 3.28
CA ARG A 515 5.73 -45.95 4.52
C ARG A 515 5.76 -45.05 5.75
N LEU A 516 6.61 -44.02 5.75
CA LEU A 516 6.73 -43.10 6.86
C LEU A 516 5.44 -42.30 7.09
N ARG A 517 4.80 -41.81 6.02
CA ARG A 517 3.55 -41.05 6.08
C ARG A 517 2.40 -41.85 6.69
N ARG A 518 2.29 -43.14 6.40
CA ARG A 518 1.27 -44.03 7.00
C ARG A 518 1.53 -44.33 8.47
N ARG A 519 2.81 -44.31 8.88
CA ARG A 519 3.23 -44.77 10.20
C ARG A 519 3.17 -43.66 11.26
N LEU A 520 3.51 -42.44 10.89
CA LEU A 520 3.55 -41.31 11.81
C LEU A 520 2.13 -40.84 12.16
N PRO A 521 1.79 -40.69 13.46
CA PRO A 521 0.52 -40.10 13.87
C PRO A 521 0.47 -38.60 13.54
N ASP A 522 -0.68 -37.97 13.77
CA ASP A 522 -0.68 -36.51 13.84
C ASP A 522 0.13 -36.09 15.06
N LEU A 523 1.09 -35.21 14.83
CA LEU A 523 1.97 -34.69 15.88
C LEU A 523 1.78 -33.19 16.07
N ALA A 524 0.87 -32.57 15.32
CA ALA A 524 0.54 -31.16 15.44
C ALA A 524 0.09 -30.83 16.88
N GLY A 525 0.73 -29.82 17.50
CA GLY A 525 0.47 -29.41 18.88
C GLY A 525 1.09 -30.30 19.96
N SER A 526 1.79 -31.38 19.61
CA SER A 526 2.38 -32.30 20.60
C SER A 526 3.65 -31.72 21.22
N THR A 527 3.76 -31.78 22.55
CA THR A 527 4.99 -31.47 23.30
C THR A 527 6.07 -32.52 23.06
N TYR A 528 7.33 -32.22 23.41
CA TYR A 528 8.43 -33.17 23.33
C TYR A 528 8.14 -34.54 24.00
N PRO A 529 7.63 -34.61 25.25
CA PRO A 529 7.31 -35.89 25.87
C PRO A 529 6.18 -36.65 25.15
N GLU A 530 5.17 -35.93 24.64
CA GLU A 530 4.05 -36.52 23.90
C GLU A 530 4.51 -37.09 22.55
N LEU A 531 5.45 -36.42 21.87
CA LEU A 531 6.10 -36.93 20.67
C LEU A 531 6.78 -38.28 20.92
N ILE A 532 7.60 -38.37 21.97
CA ILE A 532 8.32 -39.62 22.31
C ILE A 532 7.32 -40.72 22.71
N ALA A 533 6.28 -40.37 23.48
CA ALA A 533 5.22 -41.32 23.85
C ALA A 533 4.44 -41.83 22.63
N ALA A 534 4.15 -40.97 21.65
CA ALA A 534 3.47 -41.34 20.42
C ALA A 534 4.29 -42.32 19.56
N LEU A 535 5.61 -42.10 19.49
CA LEU A 535 6.55 -42.97 18.74
C LEU A 535 6.84 -44.30 19.44
N SER A 536 6.58 -44.40 20.74
CA SER A 536 6.66 -45.65 21.50
C SER A 536 5.54 -46.65 21.17
N ARG A 537 4.42 -46.19 20.59
CA ARG A 537 3.28 -47.06 20.28
C ARG A 537 3.59 -47.99 19.08
N PRO A 538 3.26 -49.30 19.16
CA PRO A 538 3.36 -50.21 18.02
C PRO A 538 2.57 -49.69 16.81
N ALA A 539 2.96 -50.09 15.60
CA ALA A 539 2.19 -49.76 14.41
C ALA A 539 0.78 -50.32 14.59
N ALA A 540 -0.25 -49.48 14.47
CA ALA A 540 -1.60 -49.99 14.33
C ALA A 540 -1.61 -50.88 13.08
N GLU A 541 -1.78 -52.18 13.27
CA GLU A 541 -2.02 -53.09 12.17
C GLU A 541 -3.23 -52.55 11.40
N ALA A 542 -3.01 -52.25 10.12
CA ALA A 542 -4.07 -51.78 9.24
C ALA A 542 -5.16 -52.85 9.21
N GLN A 543 -6.27 -52.63 9.93
CA GLN A 543 -7.50 -53.38 9.72
C GLN A 543 -7.95 -53.09 8.28
N VAL A 544 -7.67 -54.03 7.40
CA VAL A 544 -8.26 -54.12 6.06
C VAL A 544 -9.77 -54.26 6.27
N ARG A 545 -10.49 -53.14 6.17
CA ARG A 545 -11.95 -53.18 5.98
C ARG A 545 -12.19 -53.58 4.52
N HIS A 546 -12.31 -54.88 4.26
CA HIS A 546 -13.03 -55.35 3.09
C HIS A 546 -14.53 -55.17 3.36
N GLY A 547 -15.12 -54.14 2.74
CA GLY A 547 -16.57 -53.96 2.67
C GLY A 547 -17.07 -54.43 1.30
N HIS A 548 -17.94 -55.44 1.33
CA HIS A 548 -18.85 -55.83 0.24
C HIS A 548 -19.97 -54.81 0.07
#